data_AF-A0A6I3QR84-F1
#
_entry.id   AF-A0A6I3QR84-F1
#
_cell.length_a   1.000
_cell.length_b   1.000
_cell.length_c   1.000
_cell.angle_alpha   90.00
_cell.angle_beta   90.00
_cell.angle_gamma   90.00
#
_symmetry.space_group_name_H-M   'P 1'
#
loop_
_entity.id
_entity.type
_entity.pdbx_description
1 polymer ?
#
loop_
_entity_poly.entity_id
_entity_poly.type
_entity_poly.pdbx_seq_one_letter_code
_entity_poly.pdbx_strand_id
1 'polypeptide(L)'
;MRTLILSCNTGQGHNSCAKALQEAYEANGAVCDIEDALRFISPNFSKFISWGHTTIYRHFSGLFKWGYAYSERHPDLFHGNSRVFKLLTGGTKRMYEFIRDGQYDSVICVHVFSAMILTEMLKQHPMDIKTSFVATDYTCSPSTEQSDLDLYFIRGCVR
;
A
#
# COMPACT_ATOMS: atom_id res chain seq x y z
N MET A 1 -3.98 20.04 -9.49
CA MET A 1 -3.99 18.58 -9.28
C MET A 1 -3.08 18.26 -8.11
N ARG A 2 -3.60 17.63 -7.07
CA ARG A 2 -2.84 17.23 -5.87
C ARG A 2 -2.77 15.71 -5.78
N THR A 3 -1.56 15.18 -5.68
CA THR A 3 -1.31 13.73 -5.67
C THR A 3 -0.84 13.28 -4.29
N LEU A 4 -1.40 12.17 -3.80
CA LEU A 4 -0.92 11.47 -2.62
C LEU A 4 -0.17 10.20 -3.03
N ILE A 5 1.07 10.04 -2.59
CA ILE A 5 1.81 8.80 -2.73
C ILE A 5 1.70 8.02 -1.41
N LEU A 6 1.09 6.83 -1.47
CA LEU A 6 1.00 5.90 -0.36
C LEU A 6 2.14 4.88 -0.42
N SER A 7 3.13 5.06 0.47
CA SER A 7 4.17 4.08 0.74
C SER A 7 3.76 3.15 1.88
N CYS A 8 4.61 2.17 2.18
CA CYS A 8 4.56 1.37 3.40
C CYS A 8 5.96 1.32 3.99
N ASN A 9 6.12 1.64 5.27
CA ASN A 9 7.44 1.67 5.92
C ASN A 9 7.96 0.26 6.31
N THR A 10 7.80 -0.70 5.39
CA THR A 10 8.29 -2.08 5.43
C THR A 10 9.71 -2.18 4.84
N GLY A 11 10.34 -1.09 4.43
CA GLY A 11 11.70 -1.09 3.87
C GLY A 11 11.98 0.21 3.12
N GLN A 12 13.26 0.55 2.92
CA GLN A 12 13.61 1.84 2.29
C GLN A 12 13.39 1.88 0.77
N GLY A 13 13.29 0.73 0.09
CA GLY A 13 13.15 0.66 -1.37
C GLY A 13 11.90 1.38 -1.90
N HIS A 14 10.74 1.13 -1.29
CA HIS A 14 9.47 1.75 -1.68
C HIS A 14 9.47 3.27 -1.40
N ASN A 15 10.08 3.68 -0.29
CA ASN A 15 10.24 5.11 0.06
C ASN A 15 11.13 5.85 -0.93
N SER A 16 12.19 5.21 -1.44
CA SER A 16 13.04 5.79 -2.48
C SER A 16 12.27 6.00 -3.79
N CYS A 17 11.41 5.05 -4.18
CA CYS A 17 10.53 5.21 -5.34
C CYS A 17 9.52 6.34 -5.13
N ALA A 18 8.89 6.42 -3.96
CA ALA A 18 7.96 7.51 -3.63
C ALA A 18 8.64 8.89 -3.73
N LYS A 19 9.87 9.02 -3.22
CA LYS A 19 10.65 10.26 -3.32
C LYS A 19 10.99 10.63 -4.75
N ALA A 20 11.43 9.67 -5.56
CA ALA A 20 11.73 9.92 -6.97
C ALA A 20 10.48 10.38 -7.75
N LEU A 21 9.31 9.81 -7.45
CA LEU A 21 8.04 10.26 -8.01
C LEU A 21 7.69 11.69 -7.53
N GLN A 22 7.83 11.98 -6.24
CA GLN A 22 7.59 13.31 -5.69
C GLN A 22 8.49 14.36 -6.35
N GLU A 23 9.79 14.11 -6.47
CA GLU A 23 10.74 14.99 -7.17
C GLU A 23 10.32 15.27 -8.62
N ALA A 24 9.83 14.24 -9.33
CA ALA A 24 9.32 14.40 -10.70
C ALA A 24 8.05 15.26 -10.75
N TYR A 25 7.13 15.12 -9.79
CA TYR A 25 5.94 15.97 -9.70
C TYR A 25 6.31 17.43 -9.36
N GLU A 26 7.19 17.63 -8.39
CA GLU A 26 7.66 18.95 -7.97
C GLU A 26 8.39 19.68 -9.11
N ALA A 27 9.23 18.98 -9.87
CA ALA A 27 9.90 19.53 -11.05
C ALA A 27 8.93 20.01 -12.15
N ASN A 28 7.69 19.50 -12.15
CA ASN A 28 6.62 19.92 -13.06
C ASN A 28 5.63 20.91 -12.41
N GLY A 29 5.94 21.43 -11.22
CA GLY A 29 5.08 22.38 -10.50
C GLY A 29 3.80 21.77 -9.93
N ALA A 30 3.74 20.45 -9.78
CA ALA A 30 2.60 19.75 -9.19
C ALA A 30 2.81 19.51 -7.68
N VAL A 31 1.72 19.51 -6.91
CA VAL A 31 1.76 19.22 -5.47
C VAL A 31 1.66 17.72 -5.27
N CYS A 32 2.66 17.16 -4.58
CA CYS A 32 2.75 15.74 -4.30
C CYS A 32 3.18 15.49 -2.85
N ASP A 33 2.30 14.85 -2.08
CA ASP A 33 2.57 14.49 -0.68
C ASP A 33 2.86 12.98 -0.58
N ILE A 34 3.71 12.56 0.37
CA ILE A 34 4.00 11.15 0.64
C ILE A 34 3.51 10.80 2.04
N GLU A 35 2.73 9.71 2.16
CA GLU A 35 2.30 9.17 3.45
C GLU A 35 2.49 7.65 3.55
N ASP A 36 2.63 7.17 4.79
CA ASP A 36 2.69 5.75 5.10
C ASP A 36 1.28 5.20 5.32
N ALA A 37 0.83 4.32 4.43
CA ALA A 37 -0.50 3.71 4.49
C ALA A 37 -0.75 2.97 5.81
N LEU A 38 0.30 2.44 6.44
CA LEU A 38 0.18 1.73 7.72
C LEU A 38 -0.18 2.65 8.89
N ARG A 39 0.08 3.96 8.79
CA ARG A 39 -0.28 4.94 9.83
C ARG A 39 -1.80 5.04 10.02
N PHE A 40 -2.56 4.83 8.96
CA PHE A 40 -4.02 4.87 9.02
C PHE A 40 -4.60 3.68 9.79
N ILE A 41 -3.94 2.52 9.73
CA ILE A 41 -4.32 1.32 10.49
C ILE A 41 -3.94 1.49 11.97
N SER A 42 -2.66 1.76 12.25
CA SER A 42 -2.20 2.05 13.60
C SER A 42 -0.81 2.70 13.58
N PRO A 43 -0.62 3.87 14.24
CA PRO A 43 0.70 4.50 14.36
C PRO A 43 1.74 3.60 15.05
N ASN A 44 1.30 2.76 16.00
CA ASN A 44 2.17 1.81 16.69
C ASN A 44 2.50 0.61 15.81
N PHE A 45 1.60 0.21 14.91
CA PHE A 45 1.84 -0.87 13.95
C PHE A 45 2.82 -0.45 12.86
N SER A 46 2.73 0.78 12.34
CA SER A 46 3.73 1.35 11.43
C SER A 46 5.15 1.33 12.05
N LYS A 47 5.29 1.82 13.29
CA LYS A 47 6.58 1.78 14.03
C LYS A 47 7.05 0.35 14.32
N PHE A 48 6.13 -0.54 14.71
CA PHE A 48 6.44 -1.93 15.03
C PHE A 48 6.83 -2.74 13.79
N ILE A 49 6.19 -2.52 12.64
CA ILE A 49 6.58 -3.13 11.37
C ILE A 49 7.91 -2.58 10.89
N SER A 50 8.20 -1.28 11.02
CA SER A 50 9.51 -0.76 10.64
C SER A 50 10.66 -1.36 11.47
N TRP A 51 10.44 -1.50 12.79
CA TRP A 51 11.39 -2.15 13.70
C TRP A 51 11.46 -3.68 13.50
N GLY A 52 10.30 -4.29 13.35
CA GLY A 52 10.11 -5.73 13.17
C GLY A 52 10.58 -6.22 11.81
N HIS A 53 10.36 -5.48 10.72
CA HIS A 53 10.79 -5.88 9.38
C HIS A 53 12.32 -5.99 9.31
N THR A 54 13.05 -5.01 9.84
CA THR A 54 14.53 -5.08 9.87
C THR A 54 15.06 -6.28 10.67
N THR A 55 14.37 -6.65 11.76
CA THR A 55 14.78 -7.72 12.67
C THR A 55 14.31 -9.11 12.20
N ILE A 56 13.06 -9.23 11.76
CA ILE A 56 12.43 -10.45 11.24
C ILE A 56 13.02 -10.82 9.88
N TYR A 57 13.28 -9.86 9.00
CA TYR A 57 13.87 -10.14 7.68
C TYR A 57 15.32 -10.64 7.82
N ARG A 58 16.07 -10.16 8.83
CA ARG A 58 17.44 -10.64 9.13
C ARG A 58 17.48 -11.96 9.90
N HIS A 59 16.49 -12.27 10.74
CA HIS A 59 16.57 -13.41 11.67
C HIS A 59 15.50 -14.50 11.47
N PHE A 60 14.43 -14.27 10.70
CA PHE A 60 13.27 -15.16 10.60
C PHE A 60 12.71 -15.29 9.17
N SER A 61 13.59 -15.56 8.17
CA SER A 61 13.17 -15.83 6.79
C SER A 61 12.18 -17.00 6.64
N GLY A 62 12.18 -17.94 7.59
CA GLY A 62 11.23 -19.06 7.65
C GLY A 62 9.79 -18.66 8.01
N LEU A 63 9.60 -17.57 8.75
CA LEU A 63 8.27 -17.11 9.16
C LEU A 63 7.51 -16.49 7.98
N PHE A 64 8.23 -15.83 7.07
CA PHE A 64 7.66 -15.32 5.81
C PHE A 64 7.33 -16.45 4.84
N LYS A 65 8.19 -17.47 4.69
CA LYS A 65 7.87 -18.67 3.90
C LYS A 65 6.65 -19.40 4.44
N TRP A 66 6.53 -19.49 5.76
CA TRP A 66 5.34 -20.06 6.40
C TRP A 66 4.12 -19.18 6.19
N GLY A 67 4.22 -17.86 6.32
CA GLY A 67 3.13 -16.92 6.05
C GLY A 67 2.64 -16.96 4.59
N TYR A 68 3.56 -17.03 3.62
CA TYR A 68 3.24 -17.19 2.19
C TYR A 68 2.60 -18.56 1.90
N ALA A 69 3.19 -19.65 2.40
CA ALA A 69 2.65 -20.99 2.24
C ALA A 69 1.30 -21.17 2.96
N TYR A 70 1.08 -20.43 4.05
CA TYR A 70 -0.19 -20.42 4.78
C TYR A 70 -1.24 -19.56 4.05
N SER A 71 -0.86 -18.43 3.45
CA SER A 71 -1.75 -17.63 2.60
C SER A 71 -2.13 -18.33 1.30
N GLU A 72 -1.22 -19.10 0.69
CA GLU A 72 -1.52 -19.95 -0.48
C GLU A 72 -2.44 -21.11 -0.12
N ARG A 73 -2.30 -21.68 1.09
CA ARG A 73 -3.14 -22.79 1.56
C ARG A 73 -4.50 -22.35 2.09
N HIS A 74 -4.64 -21.10 2.54
CA HIS A 74 -5.87 -20.54 3.13
C HIS A 74 -6.21 -19.19 2.49
N PRO A 75 -6.69 -19.18 1.23
CA PRO A 75 -7.07 -17.95 0.51
C PRO A 75 -8.19 -17.15 1.21
N ASP A 76 -8.89 -17.75 2.17
CA ASP A 76 -9.94 -17.13 2.97
C ASP A 76 -9.42 -16.14 4.04
N LEU A 77 -8.11 -16.10 4.30
CA LEU A 77 -7.52 -15.16 5.26
C LEU A 77 -7.64 -13.70 4.86
N PHE A 78 -7.87 -13.43 3.57
CA PHE A 78 -8.13 -12.11 3.01
C PHE A 78 -9.60 -11.90 2.61
N HIS A 79 -10.47 -12.89 2.82
CA HIS A 79 -11.90 -12.79 2.55
C HIS A 79 -12.69 -12.41 3.80
N GLY A 80 -13.34 -11.23 3.76
CA GLY A 80 -14.54 -10.78 4.47
C GLY A 80 -14.64 -10.88 6.00
N ASN A 81 -14.19 -11.97 6.62
CA ASN A 81 -14.39 -12.30 8.04
C ASN A 81 -13.11 -12.60 8.82
N SER A 82 -11.93 -12.56 8.18
CA SER A 82 -10.66 -12.74 8.87
C SER A 82 -10.33 -11.57 9.81
N ARG A 83 -9.75 -11.87 10.99
CA ARG A 83 -9.29 -10.86 11.96
C ARG A 83 -8.29 -9.88 11.35
N VAL A 84 -7.50 -10.34 10.37
CA VAL A 84 -6.54 -9.50 9.63
C VAL A 84 -7.28 -8.49 8.77
N PHE A 85 -8.33 -8.91 8.05
CA PHE A 85 -9.18 -8.03 7.26
C PHE A 85 -9.81 -6.94 8.13
N LYS A 86 -10.41 -7.29 9.28
CA LYS A 86 -10.96 -6.30 10.22
C LYS A 86 -9.92 -5.31 10.77
N LEU A 87 -8.67 -5.74 10.94
CA LEU A 87 -7.59 -4.87 11.38
C LEU A 87 -7.17 -3.90 10.27
N LEU A 88 -7.07 -4.39 9.03
CA LEU A 88 -6.75 -3.58 7.84
C LEU A 88 -7.86 -2.59 7.52
N THR A 89 -9.13 -2.99 7.66
CA THR A 89 -10.30 -2.12 7.45
C THR A 89 -10.48 -1.09 8.56
N GLY A 90 -9.87 -1.29 9.74
CA GLY A 90 -9.97 -0.32 10.84
C GLY A 90 -9.39 1.07 10.50
N GLY A 91 -8.50 1.13 9.50
CA GLY A 91 -7.88 2.37 9.03
C GLY A 91 -8.51 3.03 7.80
N THR A 92 -9.47 2.38 7.14
CA THR A 92 -10.02 2.84 5.85
C THR A 92 -10.74 4.18 6.00
N LYS A 93 -11.56 4.34 7.03
CA LYS A 93 -12.25 5.62 7.31
C LYS A 93 -11.28 6.78 7.52
N ARG A 94 -10.18 6.55 8.25
CA ARG A 94 -9.15 7.59 8.49
C ARG A 94 -8.41 7.95 7.21
N MET A 95 -8.09 6.95 6.38
CA MET A 95 -7.49 7.17 5.06
C MET A 95 -8.44 7.96 4.15
N TYR A 96 -9.73 7.60 4.13
CA TYR A 96 -10.77 8.33 3.40
C TYR A 96 -10.85 9.80 3.84
N GLU A 97 -10.99 10.05 5.14
CA GLU A 97 -11.04 11.41 5.69
C GLU A 97 -9.79 12.21 5.33
N PHE A 98 -8.60 11.60 5.44
CA PHE A 98 -7.35 12.24 5.05
C PHE A 98 -7.31 12.60 3.56
N ILE A 99 -7.73 11.68 2.68
CA ILE A 99 -7.73 11.90 1.23
C ILE A 99 -8.72 13.02 0.86
N ARG A 100 -9.93 12.96 1.43
CA ARG A 100 -11.00 13.95 1.22
C ARG A 100 -10.59 15.33 1.73
N ASP A 101 -10.12 15.42 2.97
CA ASP A 101 -9.81 16.70 3.62
C ASP A 101 -8.54 17.33 3.02
N GLY A 102 -7.61 16.51 2.54
CA GLY A 102 -6.45 16.94 1.76
C GLY A 102 -6.78 17.39 0.33
N GLN A 103 -8.00 17.11 -0.15
CA GLN A 103 -8.48 17.38 -1.51
C GLN A 103 -7.56 16.77 -2.57
N TYR A 104 -7.16 15.51 -2.40
CA TYR A 104 -6.35 14.83 -3.41
C TYR A 104 -7.20 14.38 -4.59
N ASP A 105 -6.71 14.64 -5.79
CA ASP A 105 -7.34 14.23 -7.05
C ASP A 105 -6.86 12.84 -7.49
N SER A 106 -5.68 12.44 -7.03
CA SER A 106 -5.07 11.16 -7.38
C SER A 106 -4.23 10.54 -6.27
N VAL A 107 -4.21 9.21 -6.23
CA VAL A 107 -3.44 8.43 -5.26
C VAL A 107 -2.55 7.41 -5.98
N ILE A 108 -1.27 7.37 -5.63
CA ILE A 108 -0.28 6.43 -6.18
C ILE A 108 0.20 5.51 -5.06
N CYS A 109 0.02 4.21 -5.22
CA CYS A 109 0.53 3.20 -4.31
C CYS A 109 1.87 2.66 -4.81
N VAL A 110 2.93 2.74 -4.00
CA VAL A 110 4.26 2.17 -4.35
C VAL A 110 4.56 0.85 -3.66
N HIS A 111 3.59 0.30 -2.92
CA HIS A 111 3.68 -0.97 -2.21
C HIS A 111 2.35 -1.74 -2.32
N VAL A 112 2.38 -3.07 -2.45
CA VAL A 112 1.16 -3.87 -2.66
C VAL A 112 0.17 -3.74 -1.48
N PHE A 113 0.68 -3.67 -0.24
CA PHE A 113 -0.17 -3.39 0.92
C PHE A 113 -0.88 -2.03 0.85
N SER A 114 -0.23 -0.96 0.37
CA SER A 114 -0.93 0.32 0.23
C SER A 114 -2.01 0.24 -0.84
N ALA A 115 -1.78 -0.49 -1.93
CA ALA A 115 -2.80 -0.76 -2.95
C ALA A 115 -4.00 -1.55 -2.39
N MET A 116 -3.76 -2.62 -1.62
CA MET A 116 -4.84 -3.39 -1.00
C MET A 116 -5.68 -2.58 -0.02
N ILE A 117 -5.02 -1.78 0.85
CA ILE A 117 -5.72 -0.93 1.82
C ILE A 117 -6.54 0.14 1.08
N LEU A 118 -6.00 0.73 0.01
CA LEU A 118 -6.70 1.73 -0.80
C LEU A 118 -7.92 1.13 -1.52
N THR A 119 -7.77 -0.05 -2.12
CA THR A 119 -8.89 -0.79 -2.74
C THR A 119 -10.01 -1.05 -1.73
N GLU A 120 -9.68 -1.51 -0.53
CA GLU A 120 -10.68 -1.75 0.50
C GLU A 120 -11.33 -0.45 0.99
N MET A 121 -10.56 0.63 1.09
CA MET A 121 -11.10 1.96 1.40
C MET A 121 -12.11 2.41 0.34
N LEU A 122 -11.80 2.27 -0.95
CA LEU A 122 -12.71 2.64 -2.04
C LEU A 122 -13.97 1.78 -2.11
N LYS A 123 -13.89 0.49 -1.75
CA LYS A 123 -15.07 -0.38 -1.63
C LYS A 123 -16.03 0.10 -0.53
N GLN A 124 -15.50 0.57 0.59
CA GLN A 124 -16.29 1.05 1.73
C GLN A 124 -16.74 2.51 1.59
N HIS A 125 -15.90 3.32 0.95
CA HIS A 125 -16.07 4.77 0.78
C HIS A 125 -15.73 5.14 -0.66
N PRO A 126 -16.66 4.94 -1.62
CA PRO A 126 -16.43 5.27 -3.01
C PRO A 126 -16.08 6.76 -3.19
N MET A 127 -15.05 7.03 -3.98
CA MET A 127 -14.59 8.37 -4.34
C MET A 127 -14.22 8.42 -5.81
N ASP A 128 -14.43 9.57 -6.44
CA ASP A 128 -13.96 9.85 -7.81
C ASP A 128 -12.53 10.40 -7.74
N ILE A 129 -11.56 9.51 -7.53
CA ILE A 129 -10.12 9.81 -7.54
C ILE A 129 -9.39 8.91 -8.52
N LYS A 130 -8.33 9.40 -9.16
CA LYS A 130 -7.49 8.56 -10.01
C LYS A 130 -6.50 7.76 -9.18
N THR A 131 -6.50 6.46 -9.34
CA THR A 131 -5.65 5.55 -8.56
C THR A 131 -4.65 4.81 -9.43
N SER A 132 -3.46 4.58 -8.89
CA SER A 132 -2.47 3.79 -9.59
C SER A 132 -1.56 3.00 -8.65
N PHE A 133 -1.02 1.90 -9.15
CA PHE A 133 0.00 1.10 -8.50
C PHE A 133 1.31 1.16 -9.29
N VAL A 134 2.41 1.47 -8.62
CA VAL A 134 3.77 1.38 -9.16
C VAL A 134 4.46 0.21 -8.49
N ALA A 135 4.66 -0.88 -9.23
CA ALA A 135 5.36 -2.05 -8.73
C ALA A 135 6.84 -1.74 -8.58
N THR A 136 7.33 -1.89 -7.37
CA THR A 136 8.73 -1.68 -6.99
C THR A 136 9.48 -3.00 -6.80
N ASP A 137 8.76 -4.12 -6.63
CA ASP A 137 9.32 -5.46 -6.57
C ASP A 137 9.53 -6.03 -7.98
N TYR A 138 10.58 -6.85 -8.14
CA TYR A 138 10.92 -7.49 -9.42
C TYR A 138 9.93 -8.56 -9.88
N THR A 139 9.09 -9.06 -8.96
CA THR A 139 8.05 -10.05 -9.25
C THR A 139 6.76 -9.60 -8.61
N CYS A 140 5.63 -9.77 -9.32
CA CYS A 140 4.33 -9.51 -8.74
C CYS A 140 4.05 -10.52 -7.62
N SER A 141 3.75 -10.01 -6.43
CA SER A 141 3.17 -10.84 -5.38
C SER A 141 1.78 -11.34 -5.83
N PRO A 142 1.32 -12.53 -5.43
CA PRO A 142 -0.06 -12.96 -5.63
C PRO A 142 -1.08 -11.93 -5.11
N SER A 143 -0.73 -11.18 -4.07
CA SER A 143 -1.54 -10.09 -3.51
C SER A 143 -1.74 -8.89 -4.45
N THR A 144 -0.99 -8.78 -5.55
CA THR A 144 -1.22 -7.74 -6.57
C THR A 144 -2.57 -7.93 -7.25
N GLU A 145 -3.00 -9.18 -7.48
CA GLU A 145 -4.33 -9.51 -8.04
C GLU A 145 -5.48 -9.15 -7.08
N GLN A 146 -5.19 -9.00 -5.79
CA GLN A 146 -6.17 -8.62 -4.77
C GLN A 146 -6.40 -7.11 -4.69
N SER A 147 -5.59 -6.31 -5.40
CA SER A 147 -5.80 -4.88 -5.55
C SER A 147 -6.65 -4.58 -6.79
N ASP A 148 -7.43 -3.53 -6.71
CA ASP A 148 -8.33 -3.03 -7.76
C ASP A 148 -8.18 -1.50 -7.80
N LEU A 149 -7.27 -1.03 -8.66
CA LEU A 149 -6.94 0.38 -8.92
C LEU A 149 -7.03 0.66 -10.43
N ASP A 150 -7.07 1.93 -10.85
CA ASP A 150 -7.30 2.28 -12.26
C ASP A 150 -6.10 1.92 -13.17
N LEU A 151 -4.87 2.08 -12.68
CA LEU A 151 -3.65 1.93 -13.48
C LEU A 151 -2.57 1.12 -12.76
N TYR A 152 -1.83 0.31 -13.51
CA TYR A 152 -0.74 -0.51 -13.01
C TYR A 152 0.54 -0.28 -13.82
N PHE A 153 1.59 0.20 -13.16
CA PHE A 153 2.92 0.37 -13.71
C PHE A 153 3.82 -0.75 -13.21
N ILE A 154 3.93 -1.82 -14.00
CA ILE A 154 4.69 -3.02 -13.65
C ILE A 154 5.84 -3.17 -14.65
N ARG A 155 7.08 -3.29 -14.15
CA ARG A 155 8.22 -3.53 -15.03
C ARG A 155 8.14 -4.94 -15.64
N GLY A 156 8.10 -5.00 -16.98
CA GLY A 156 8.22 -6.26 -17.73
C GLY A 156 6.96 -7.13 -17.77
N CYS A 157 5.85 -6.72 -17.18
CA CYS A 157 4.57 -7.40 -17.32
C CYS A 157 3.71 -6.61 -18.32
N VAL A 158 3.80 -7.01 -19.59
CA VAL A 158 2.83 -6.63 -20.62
C VAL A 158 1.55 -7.41 -20.30
N ARG A 159 0.46 -6.70 -20.00
CA ARG A 159 -0.87 -7.22 -20.36
C ARG A 159 -1.19 -6.71 -21.75
#